data_AF-A0A821EYS9-F1
#
_entry.id   AF-A0A821EYS9-F1
#
_cell.length_a   1.000
_cell.length_b   1.000
_cell.length_c   1.000
_cell.angle_alpha   90.00
_cell.angle_beta   90.00
_cell.angle_gamma   90.00
#
_symmetry.space_group_name_H-M   'P 1'
#
loop_
_entity.id
_entity.type
_entity.pdbx_description
1 polymer ?
#
loop_
_entity_poly.entity_id
_entity_poly.type
_entity_poly.pdbx_seq_one_letter_code
_entity_poly.pdbx_strand_id
1 'polypeptide(L)'
;DSLQLALKCILNSFYGYVIRRDACWHRMEIGGIVCTTGSAIIKCTRELIKQIGRPLKLDTDGIWCLLPATFPENYELIIRDPSRSKVVISYPYSLLNLTIKDHYTNDQYHELIDKEKHHYEIRSENSIFFEIDGPYLAMVLPASREEGKCIRTRYCVFNMDGTIAELKGFEVKHNGELQLIKIFQASVFEAFLKGTTLEECYNHVATIADYWLDMLYSHAKDISDKELFELISERRTMPRMLSDYGEQKSTSISTAKR
;
A
#
# COMPACT_ATOMS: atom_id res chain seq x y z
N ASP A 1 17.23 2.25 -6.28
CA ASP A 1 15.85 2.68 -5.94
C ASP A 1 15.32 3.83 -6.79
N SER A 2 15.93 5.01 -6.81
CA SER A 2 15.40 6.20 -7.52
C SER A 2 15.10 5.97 -9.02
N LEU A 3 15.99 5.31 -9.76
CA LEU A 3 15.77 4.99 -11.18
C LEU A 3 14.61 4.00 -11.39
N GLN A 4 14.50 2.97 -10.54
CA GLN A 4 13.42 1.99 -10.60
C GLN A 4 12.06 2.66 -10.35
N LEU A 5 11.98 3.58 -9.38
CA LEU A 5 10.75 4.36 -9.15
C LEU A 5 10.41 5.25 -10.35
N ALA A 6 11.40 5.89 -10.98
CA ALA A 6 11.16 6.71 -12.17
C ALA A 6 10.61 5.86 -13.34
N LEU A 7 11.21 4.69 -13.59
CA LEU A 7 10.73 3.74 -14.60
C LEU A 7 9.34 3.20 -14.28
N LYS A 8 9.04 2.93 -12.99
CA LYS A 8 7.70 2.53 -12.55
C LYS A 8 6.64 3.60 -12.88
N CYS A 9 6.95 4.88 -12.66
CA CYS A 9 6.05 5.97 -13.04
C CYS A 9 5.80 6.01 -14.55
N ILE A 10 6.84 5.83 -15.37
CA ILE A 10 6.71 5.79 -16.84
C ILE A 10 5.86 4.58 -17.25
N LEU A 11 6.14 3.40 -16.71
CA LEU A 11 5.41 2.16 -17.02
C LEU A 11 3.91 2.30 -16.72
N ASN A 12 3.57 2.78 -15.52
CA ASN A 12 2.18 3.01 -15.11
C ASN A 12 1.50 4.11 -15.94
N SER A 13 2.28 5.05 -16.48
CA SER A 13 1.76 6.11 -17.34
C SER A 13 1.31 5.60 -18.72
N PHE A 14 1.80 4.46 -19.22
CA PHE A 14 1.28 3.88 -20.48
C PHE A 14 -0.20 3.49 -20.34
N TYR A 15 -0.57 2.87 -19.21
CA TYR A 15 -1.97 2.60 -18.90
C TYR A 15 -2.79 3.91 -18.76
N GLY A 16 -2.26 4.91 -18.05
CA GLY A 16 -2.92 6.21 -17.93
C GLY A 16 -3.04 6.97 -19.25
N TYR A 17 -2.11 6.75 -20.18
CA TYR A 17 -2.06 7.43 -21.47
C TYR A 17 -3.21 6.97 -22.38
N VAL A 18 -3.49 5.67 -22.48
CA VAL A 18 -4.55 5.15 -23.36
C VAL A 18 -5.95 5.62 -22.94
N ILE A 19 -6.16 5.98 -21.67
CA ILE A 19 -7.45 6.53 -21.19
C ILE A 19 -7.52 8.06 -21.23
N ARG A 20 -6.42 8.76 -21.55
CA ARG A 20 -6.40 10.23 -21.62
C ARG A 20 -7.11 10.71 -22.89
N ARG A 21 -8.07 11.63 -22.75
CA ARG A 21 -8.95 12.08 -23.85
C ARG A 21 -8.19 12.60 -25.08
N ASP A 22 -7.11 13.36 -24.87
CA ASP A 22 -6.35 13.98 -25.97
C ASP A 22 -5.14 13.14 -26.43
N ALA A 23 -5.08 11.86 -26.04
CA ALA A 23 -4.00 10.97 -26.45
C ALA A 23 -4.19 10.46 -27.89
N CYS A 24 -3.09 10.37 -28.65
CA CYS A 24 -3.11 9.83 -30.01
C CYS A 24 -3.66 8.39 -30.08
N TRP A 25 -3.43 7.60 -29.02
CA TRP A 25 -3.93 6.23 -28.89
C TRP A 25 -5.05 6.10 -27.84
N HIS A 26 -5.93 7.10 -27.73
CA HIS A 26 -7.06 7.06 -26.80
C HIS A 26 -8.00 5.87 -27.09
N ARG A 27 -8.14 4.96 -26.13
CA ARG A 27 -9.03 3.78 -26.14
C ARG A 27 -9.45 3.44 -24.71
N MET A 28 -10.70 3.72 -24.36
CA MET A 28 -11.21 3.43 -23.01
C MET A 28 -11.37 1.92 -22.77
N GLU A 29 -11.63 1.14 -23.82
CA GLU A 29 -11.83 -0.31 -23.76
C GLU A 29 -10.59 -1.01 -23.23
N ILE A 30 -9.40 -0.59 -23.66
CA ILE A 30 -8.12 -1.13 -23.17
C ILE A 30 -8.01 -0.91 -21.67
N GLY A 31 -8.31 0.30 -21.19
CA GLY A 31 -8.29 0.60 -19.75
C GLY A 31 -9.27 -0.26 -18.96
N GLY A 32 -10.49 -0.43 -19.50
CA GLY A 32 -11.54 -1.28 -18.92
C GLY A 32 -11.13 -2.76 -18.82
N ILE A 33 -10.54 -3.31 -19.88
CA ILE A 33 -10.05 -4.70 -19.90
C ILE A 33 -8.95 -4.89 -18.86
N VAL A 34 -7.94 -4.01 -18.82
CA VAL A 34 -6.83 -4.11 -17.85
C VAL A 34 -7.36 -4.08 -16.41
N CYS A 35 -8.24 -3.13 -16.07
CA CYS A 35 -8.82 -3.06 -14.72
C CYS A 35 -9.68 -4.26 -14.37
N THR A 36 -10.47 -4.76 -15.31
CA THR A 36 -11.36 -5.90 -15.09
C THR A 36 -10.55 -7.17 -14.86
N THR A 37 -9.53 -7.41 -15.69
CA THR A 37 -8.60 -8.55 -15.54
C THR A 37 -7.83 -8.47 -14.24
N GLY A 38 -7.27 -7.30 -13.89
CA GLY A 38 -6.57 -7.10 -12.61
C GLY A 38 -7.49 -7.34 -11.40
N SER A 39 -8.74 -6.88 -11.47
CA SER A 39 -9.74 -7.14 -10.43
C SER A 39 -10.10 -8.63 -10.32
N ALA A 40 -10.18 -9.34 -11.44
CA ALA A 40 -10.44 -10.78 -11.45
C ALA A 40 -9.28 -11.57 -10.80
N ILE A 41 -8.03 -11.24 -11.19
CA ILE A 41 -6.81 -11.81 -10.64
C ILE A 41 -6.79 -11.66 -9.12
N ILE A 42 -6.91 -10.42 -8.61
CA ILE A 42 -6.79 -10.17 -7.17
C ILE A 42 -7.92 -10.80 -6.35
N LYS A 43 -9.13 -10.90 -6.92
CA LYS A 43 -10.26 -11.60 -6.29
C LYS A 43 -10.02 -13.10 -6.22
N CYS A 44 -9.55 -13.70 -7.32
CA CYS A 44 -9.19 -15.12 -7.37
C CYS A 44 -8.11 -15.45 -6.32
N THR A 45 -7.02 -14.67 -6.29
CA THR A 45 -5.95 -14.81 -5.30
C THR A 45 -6.46 -14.66 -3.87
N ARG A 46 -7.35 -13.70 -3.61
CA ARG A 46 -7.95 -13.51 -2.28
C ARG A 46 -8.74 -14.74 -1.83
N GLU A 47 -9.52 -15.36 -2.71
CA GLU A 47 -10.29 -16.57 -2.35
C GLU A 47 -9.36 -17.76 -2.05
N LEU A 48 -8.22 -17.86 -2.72
CA LEU A 48 -7.19 -18.83 -2.37
C LEU A 48 -6.59 -18.53 -0.99
N ILE A 49 -6.19 -17.28 -0.73
CA ILE A 49 -5.61 -16.86 0.54
C ILE A 49 -6.57 -17.10 1.72
N LYS A 50 -7.88 -16.91 1.54
CA LYS A 50 -8.89 -17.21 2.58
C LYS A 50 -8.92 -18.69 3.00
N GLN A 51 -8.54 -19.61 2.11
CA GLN A 51 -8.54 -21.04 2.41
C GLN A 51 -7.31 -21.44 3.22
N ILE A 52 -6.19 -20.74 3.05
CA ILE A 52 -4.90 -21.06 3.68
C ILE A 52 -4.53 -20.11 4.83
N GLY A 53 -5.25 -18.99 4.99
CA GLY A 53 -4.95 -17.96 5.98
C GLY A 53 -6.05 -16.90 6.08
N ARG A 54 -5.67 -15.71 6.54
CA ARG A 54 -6.61 -14.58 6.75
C ARG A 54 -6.17 -13.35 5.94
N PRO A 55 -6.90 -12.93 4.90
CA PRO A 55 -6.64 -11.66 4.26
C PRO A 55 -7.04 -10.51 5.19
N LEU A 56 -6.15 -9.54 5.35
CA LEU A 56 -6.36 -8.35 6.18
C LEU A 56 -6.80 -7.16 5.33
N LYS A 57 -6.09 -6.92 4.23
CA LYS A 57 -6.28 -5.76 3.38
C LYS A 57 -6.03 -6.12 1.93
N LEU A 58 -6.91 -5.62 1.06
CA LEU A 58 -6.77 -5.72 -0.38
C LEU A 58 -6.61 -4.30 -0.95
N ASP A 59 -5.58 -4.12 -1.75
CA ASP A 59 -5.33 -2.95 -2.59
C ASP A 59 -5.50 -3.35 -4.08
N THR A 60 -5.13 -2.49 -5.02
CA THR A 60 -5.36 -2.71 -6.46
C THR A 60 -4.79 -4.04 -6.97
N ASP A 61 -3.57 -4.35 -6.55
CA ASP A 61 -2.74 -5.47 -7.03
C ASP A 61 -2.02 -6.20 -5.87
N GLY A 62 -2.22 -5.79 -4.63
CA GLY A 62 -1.60 -6.36 -3.44
C GLY A 62 -2.60 -6.87 -2.40
N ILE A 63 -2.22 -7.92 -1.69
CA ILE A 63 -2.98 -8.49 -0.56
C ILE A 63 -2.08 -8.59 0.65
N TRP A 64 -2.42 -7.84 1.71
CA TRP A 64 -1.89 -8.09 3.03
C TRP A 64 -2.65 -9.25 3.67
N CYS A 65 -1.93 -10.26 4.12
CA CYS A 65 -2.54 -11.43 4.73
C CYS A 65 -1.69 -11.98 5.88
N LEU A 66 -2.35 -12.76 6.74
CA LEU A 66 -1.71 -13.58 7.75
C LEU A 66 -1.78 -15.03 7.29
N LEU A 67 -0.63 -15.68 7.24
CA LEU A 67 -0.51 -17.13 7.11
C LEU A 67 -0.13 -17.72 8.48
N PRO A 68 -0.51 -18.97 8.78
CA PRO A 68 -0.03 -19.65 9.98
C PRO A 68 1.50 -19.65 10.06
N ALA A 69 2.09 -19.51 11.25
CA ALA A 69 3.55 -19.56 11.42
C ALA A 69 4.16 -20.91 11.01
N THR A 70 3.35 -21.98 10.99
CA THR A 70 3.74 -23.31 10.52
C THR A 70 3.53 -23.50 9.02
N PHE A 71 3.07 -22.47 8.30
CA PHE A 71 2.85 -22.56 6.86
C PHE A 71 4.19 -22.66 6.12
N PRO A 72 4.30 -23.49 5.07
CA PRO A 72 5.52 -23.60 4.28
C PRO A 72 5.96 -22.25 3.69
N GLU A 73 7.20 -21.83 4.00
CA GLU A 73 7.80 -20.61 3.42
C GLU A 73 8.86 -20.97 2.38
N ASN A 74 10.14 -20.97 2.76
CA ASN A 74 11.26 -21.11 1.84
C ASN A 74 11.95 -22.47 2.00
N TYR A 75 12.21 -23.14 0.88
CA TYR A 75 12.95 -24.40 0.81
C TYR A 75 14.23 -24.22 0.00
N GLU A 76 15.36 -24.70 0.52
CA GLU A 76 16.62 -24.78 -0.23
C GLU A 76 16.73 -26.12 -0.94
N LEU A 77 16.81 -26.09 -2.27
CA LEU A 77 17.15 -27.24 -3.10
C LEU A 77 18.65 -27.23 -3.42
N ILE A 78 19.30 -28.36 -3.17
CA ILE A 78 20.69 -28.61 -3.54
C ILE A 78 20.71 -29.24 -4.92
N ILE A 79 21.37 -28.58 -5.88
CA ILE A 79 21.43 -29.04 -7.28
C ILE A 79 22.85 -29.50 -7.61
N ARG A 80 22.94 -30.57 -8.41
CA ARG A 80 24.20 -31.09 -8.96
C ARG A 80 24.60 -30.35 -10.24
N ASP A 81 24.55 -29.03 -10.20
CA ASP A 81 25.01 -28.16 -11.29
C ASP A 81 26.28 -27.43 -10.84
N PRO A 82 27.40 -27.53 -11.60
CA PRO A 82 28.65 -26.83 -11.26
C PRO A 82 28.52 -25.30 -11.19
N SER A 83 27.56 -24.70 -11.88
CA SER A 83 27.35 -23.25 -11.96
C SER A 83 26.42 -22.69 -10.88
N ARG A 84 25.50 -23.51 -10.37
CA ARG A 84 24.53 -23.11 -9.35
C ARG A 84 24.23 -24.29 -8.42
N SER A 85 24.89 -24.30 -7.26
CA SER A 85 24.77 -25.39 -6.28
C SER A 85 23.48 -25.33 -5.44
N LYS A 86 22.80 -24.18 -5.40
CA LYS A 86 21.61 -23.95 -4.57
C LYS A 86 20.53 -23.12 -5.27
N VAL A 87 19.28 -23.50 -5.04
CA VAL A 87 18.08 -22.76 -5.46
C VAL A 87 17.13 -22.65 -4.28
N VAL A 88 16.68 -21.43 -3.96
CA VAL A 88 15.64 -21.17 -2.96
C VAL A 88 14.30 -21.11 -3.65
N ILE A 89 13.33 -21.87 -3.14
CA ILE A 89 11.94 -21.85 -3.59
C ILE A 89 11.07 -21.31 -2.48
N SER A 90 10.36 -20.22 -2.76
CA SER A 90 9.26 -19.75 -1.91
C SER A 90 7.98 -20.50 -2.29
N TYR A 91 7.44 -21.26 -1.35
CA TYR A 91 6.21 -22.02 -1.55
C TYR A 91 4.98 -21.10 -1.75
N PRO A 92 4.76 -20.04 -0.94
CA PRO A 92 3.66 -19.11 -1.19
C PRO A 92 3.77 -18.44 -2.57
N TYR A 93 4.97 -17.99 -2.96
CA TYR A 93 5.22 -17.42 -4.29
C TYR A 93 4.85 -18.41 -5.40
N SER A 94 5.33 -19.65 -5.29
CA SER A 94 5.10 -20.69 -6.30
C SER A 94 3.62 -21.06 -6.41
N LEU A 95 2.95 -21.21 -5.28
CA LEU A 95 1.52 -21.52 -5.21
C LEU A 95 0.68 -20.44 -5.92
N LEU A 96 0.93 -19.16 -5.61
CA LEU A 96 0.21 -18.05 -6.23
C LEU A 96 0.50 -17.98 -7.74
N ASN A 97 1.76 -18.05 -8.13
CA ASN A 97 2.16 -17.87 -9.53
C ASN A 97 1.78 -19.04 -10.43
N LEU A 98 1.73 -20.27 -9.91
CA LEU A 98 1.14 -21.40 -10.65
C LEU A 98 -0.35 -21.19 -10.89
N THR A 99 -1.09 -20.73 -9.86
CA THR A 99 -2.52 -20.42 -10.00
C THR A 99 -2.75 -19.33 -11.06
N ILE A 100 -1.92 -18.28 -11.09
CA ILE A 100 -2.02 -17.23 -12.11
C ILE A 100 -1.67 -17.73 -13.49
N LYS A 101 -0.63 -18.56 -13.61
CA LYS A 101 -0.27 -19.20 -14.87
C LYS A 101 -1.44 -20.05 -15.40
N ASP A 102 -2.05 -20.87 -14.57
CA ASP A 102 -3.10 -21.79 -15.01
C ASP A 102 -4.39 -21.08 -15.44
N HIS A 103 -4.72 -19.93 -14.81
CA HIS A 103 -5.98 -19.23 -15.07
C HIS A 103 -5.88 -18.03 -16.03
N TYR A 104 -4.70 -17.42 -16.18
CA TYR A 104 -4.54 -16.12 -16.86
C TYR A 104 -3.47 -16.11 -17.96
N THR A 105 -3.01 -17.28 -18.43
CA THR A 105 -2.11 -17.37 -19.58
C THR A 105 -2.85 -17.11 -20.88
N ASN A 106 -2.24 -16.30 -21.76
CA ASN A 106 -2.74 -16.09 -23.10
C ASN A 106 -2.11 -17.12 -24.06
N ASP A 107 -2.86 -18.18 -24.37
CA ASP A 107 -2.45 -19.23 -25.31
C ASP A 107 -2.62 -18.84 -26.79
N GLN A 108 -3.02 -17.61 -27.08
CA GLN A 108 -3.32 -17.10 -28.42
C GLN A 108 -2.36 -15.97 -28.83
N TYR A 109 -1.20 -15.85 -28.19
CA TYR A 109 -0.25 -14.79 -28.50
C TYR A 109 0.44 -15.07 -29.85
N HIS A 110 0.13 -14.26 -30.87
CA HIS A 110 0.74 -14.37 -32.19
C HIS A 110 1.99 -13.51 -32.26
N GLU A 111 3.12 -14.10 -32.67
CA GLU A 111 4.38 -13.41 -32.88
C GLU A 111 4.83 -13.55 -34.34
N LEU A 112 5.24 -12.44 -34.95
CA LEU A 112 5.72 -12.43 -36.34
C LEU A 112 7.17 -12.93 -36.39
N ILE A 113 7.38 -14.09 -36.99
CA ILE A 113 8.71 -14.73 -37.08
C ILE A 113 9.37 -14.46 -38.44
N ASP A 114 8.61 -14.42 -39.53
CA ASP A 114 9.11 -14.09 -40.87
C ASP A 114 8.31 -12.92 -41.45
N LYS A 115 8.94 -11.74 -41.49
CA LYS A 115 8.33 -10.50 -41.98
C LYS A 115 8.08 -10.52 -43.50
N GLU A 116 8.91 -11.22 -44.27
CA GLU A 116 8.76 -11.27 -45.72
C GLU A 116 7.59 -12.19 -46.09
N LYS A 117 7.51 -13.35 -45.45
CA LYS A 117 6.43 -14.33 -45.69
C LYS A 117 5.17 -14.07 -44.88
N HIS A 118 5.17 -13.05 -44.02
CA HIS A 118 4.06 -12.75 -43.10
C HIS A 118 3.67 -13.97 -42.26
N HIS A 119 4.68 -14.71 -41.81
CA HIS A 119 4.49 -15.94 -41.03
C HIS A 119 4.46 -15.62 -39.53
N TYR A 120 3.42 -16.12 -38.87
CA TYR A 120 3.21 -15.96 -37.44
C TYR A 120 3.26 -17.33 -36.74
N GLU A 121 3.87 -17.37 -35.57
CA GLU A 121 3.78 -18.50 -34.65
C GLU A 121 2.92 -18.10 -33.45
N ILE A 122 2.12 -19.05 -32.96
CA ILE A 122 1.32 -18.88 -31.75
C ILE A 122 2.11 -19.45 -30.58
N ARG A 123 2.23 -18.67 -29.51
CA ARG A 123 2.79 -19.13 -28.24
C ARG A 123 1.93 -18.74 -27.05
N SER A 124 2.09 -19.48 -25.97
CA SER A 124 1.54 -19.13 -24.66
C SER A 124 2.37 -18.03 -24.02
N GLU A 125 1.75 -16.92 -23.66
CA GLU A 125 2.40 -15.77 -23.03
C GLU A 125 1.73 -15.44 -21.70
N ASN A 126 2.53 -15.35 -20.64
CA ASN A 126 2.11 -14.84 -19.34
C ASN A 126 3.31 -14.25 -18.60
N SER A 127 3.22 -12.96 -18.31
CA SER A 127 4.24 -12.19 -17.59
C SER A 127 3.71 -11.63 -16.26
N ILE A 128 2.61 -12.19 -15.74
CA ILE A 128 1.98 -11.77 -14.49
C ILE A 128 2.52 -12.62 -13.36
N PHE A 129 3.23 -11.97 -12.43
CA PHE A 129 3.78 -12.62 -11.24
C PHE A 129 3.46 -11.82 -10.00
N PHE A 130 3.03 -12.50 -8.94
CA PHE A 130 3.09 -12.00 -7.58
C PHE A 130 4.52 -12.06 -7.08
N GLU A 131 4.91 -11.06 -6.31
CA GLU A 131 6.08 -11.08 -5.45
C GLU A 131 5.61 -11.20 -4.00
N ILE A 132 6.42 -11.86 -3.17
CA ILE A 132 6.15 -11.98 -1.74
C ILE A 132 7.11 -11.05 -1.02
N ASP A 133 6.56 -10.15 -0.20
CA ASP A 133 7.30 -9.26 0.68
C ASP A 133 6.89 -9.55 2.14
N GLY A 134 7.89 -9.67 3.01
CA GLY A 134 7.76 -10.20 4.38
C GLY A 134 8.59 -11.48 4.64
N PRO A 135 8.41 -12.12 5.81
CA PRO A 135 7.44 -11.82 6.86
C PRO A 135 7.74 -10.52 7.61
N TYR A 136 6.69 -9.91 8.17
CA TYR A 136 6.76 -8.67 8.95
C TYR A 136 6.46 -8.93 10.43
N LEU A 137 6.95 -8.03 11.28
CA LEU A 137 6.77 -8.13 12.73
C LEU A 137 5.33 -7.85 13.13
N ALA A 138 4.77 -6.75 12.62
CA ALA A 138 3.45 -6.28 13.00
C ALA A 138 2.82 -5.45 11.88
N MET A 139 1.48 -5.45 11.86
CA MET A 139 0.68 -4.59 11.00
C MET A 139 -0.46 -3.99 11.83
N VAL A 140 -0.61 -2.67 11.78
CA VAL A 140 -1.65 -1.92 12.47
C VAL A 140 -2.64 -1.36 11.46
N LEU A 141 -3.92 -1.72 11.64
CA LEU A 141 -5.03 -1.32 10.80
C LEU A 141 -6.05 -0.53 11.63
N PRO A 142 -6.39 0.72 11.27
CA PRO A 142 -7.38 1.48 11.99
C PRO A 142 -8.81 1.04 11.61
N ALA A 143 -9.72 1.10 12.58
CA ALA A 143 -11.14 0.91 12.36
C ALA A 143 -11.84 2.24 12.00
N SER A 144 -12.94 2.17 11.26
CA SER A 144 -13.81 3.33 11.04
C SER A 144 -14.59 3.68 12.30
N ARG A 145 -15.01 4.94 12.42
CA ARG A 145 -16.00 5.36 13.42
C ARG A 145 -17.41 4.86 13.10
N GLU A 146 -17.69 4.64 11.83
CA GLU A 146 -18.98 4.13 11.36
C GLU A 146 -18.98 2.60 11.33
N GLU A 147 -20.00 2.01 11.94
CA GLU A 147 -20.21 0.56 11.96
C GLU A 147 -20.28 -0.01 10.53
N GLY A 148 -19.63 -1.16 10.32
CA GLY A 148 -19.62 -1.85 9.02
C GLY A 148 -18.77 -1.18 7.93
N LYS A 149 -18.15 -0.02 8.19
CA LYS A 149 -17.22 0.61 7.25
C LYS A 149 -15.78 0.33 7.64
N CYS A 150 -14.94 -0.01 6.67
CA CYS A 150 -13.49 -0.15 6.86
C CYS A 150 -12.78 1.05 6.24
N ILE A 151 -11.72 1.53 6.90
CA ILE A 151 -10.83 2.55 6.32
C ILE A 151 -9.89 1.86 5.33
N ARG A 152 -10.11 2.12 4.04
CA ARG A 152 -9.40 1.40 2.97
C ARG A 152 -8.00 1.92 2.67
N THR A 153 -7.55 3.03 3.25
CA THR A 153 -6.33 3.70 2.77
C THR A 153 -5.25 3.83 3.83
N ARG A 154 -5.46 3.28 5.03
CA ARG A 154 -4.58 3.51 6.19
C ARG A 154 -4.07 2.21 6.79
N TYR A 155 -2.75 2.10 6.92
CA TYR A 155 -2.07 1.02 7.63
C TYR A 155 -0.62 1.37 7.93
N CYS A 156 -0.06 0.73 8.96
CA CYS A 156 1.35 0.80 9.33
C CYS A 156 1.89 -0.63 9.44
N VAL A 157 3.05 -0.89 8.86
CA VAL A 157 3.72 -2.20 8.84
C VAL A 157 5.13 -2.04 9.37
N PHE A 158 5.57 -2.99 10.19
CA PHE A 158 6.89 -2.99 10.82
C PHE A 158 7.72 -4.18 10.37
N ASN A 159 9.00 -3.93 10.09
CA ASN A 159 10.00 -4.95 9.85
C ASN A 159 10.33 -5.72 11.14
N MET A 160 11.00 -6.86 11.00
CA MET A 160 11.43 -7.71 12.13
C MET A 160 12.41 -7.02 13.09
N ASP A 161 13.11 -5.98 12.63
CA ASP A 161 13.99 -5.15 13.46
C ASP A 161 13.25 -4.02 14.22
N GLY A 162 11.92 -3.92 14.05
CA GLY A 162 11.08 -2.90 14.66
C GLY A 162 11.00 -1.58 13.86
N THR A 163 11.70 -1.45 12.74
CA THR A 163 11.61 -0.26 11.88
C THR A 163 10.30 -0.24 11.09
N ILE A 164 9.82 0.95 10.72
CA ILE A 164 8.62 1.10 9.88
C ILE A 164 8.96 0.70 8.44
N ALA A 165 8.33 -0.36 7.96
CA ALA A 165 8.45 -0.83 6.58
C ALA A 165 7.59 0.02 5.64
N GLU A 166 6.30 0.16 5.97
CA GLU A 166 5.36 0.95 5.18
C GLU A 166 4.38 1.69 6.10
N LEU A 167 4.14 2.96 5.78
CA LEU A 167 3.18 3.81 6.48
C LEU A 167 2.35 4.55 5.45
N LYS A 168 1.06 4.21 5.35
CA LYS A 168 0.18 4.69 4.29
C LYS A 168 -1.04 5.40 4.85
N GLY A 169 -1.38 6.55 4.25
CA GLY A 169 -2.63 7.28 4.46
C GLY A 169 -2.84 7.93 5.82
N PHE A 170 -1.86 7.86 6.73
CA PHE A 170 -1.89 8.57 8.00
C PHE A 170 -1.35 10.00 7.86
N GLU A 171 -1.94 10.91 8.62
CA GLU A 171 -1.68 12.36 8.65
C GLU A 171 -0.19 12.68 8.84
N VAL A 172 0.57 11.85 9.56
CA VAL A 172 2.02 11.96 9.70
C VAL A 172 2.79 11.97 8.37
N LYS A 173 2.29 11.30 7.32
CA LYS A 173 2.88 11.31 5.97
C LYS A 173 2.33 12.41 5.05
N HIS A 174 1.27 13.11 5.46
CA HIS A 174 0.69 14.19 4.66
C HIS A 174 1.45 15.51 4.83
N ASN A 175 1.57 16.25 3.73
CA ASN A 175 2.09 17.61 3.74
C ASN A 175 0.99 18.55 4.24
N GLY A 176 1.22 19.15 5.41
CA GLY A 176 0.18 19.84 6.16
C GLY A 176 -0.35 19.00 7.32
N GLU A 177 -1.60 19.24 7.70
CA GLU A 177 -2.29 18.67 8.87
C GLU A 177 -1.89 19.30 10.21
N LEU A 178 -2.71 19.01 11.23
CA LEU A 178 -2.49 19.45 12.60
C LEU A 178 -1.25 18.77 13.17
N GLN A 179 -0.23 19.56 13.55
CA GLN A 179 1.07 19.05 13.96
C GLN A 179 0.98 18.11 15.18
N LEU A 180 0.08 18.43 16.12
CA LEU A 180 -0.25 17.58 17.25
C LEU A 180 -0.58 16.13 16.84
N ILE A 181 -1.43 15.96 15.83
CA ILE A 181 -1.87 14.62 15.37
C ILE A 181 -0.71 13.86 14.76
N LYS A 182 0.19 14.54 14.04
CA LYS A 182 1.35 13.92 13.42
C LYS A 182 2.32 13.36 14.47
N ILE A 183 2.58 14.14 15.52
CA ILE A 183 3.46 13.72 16.63
C ILE A 183 2.78 12.61 17.44
N PHE A 184 1.48 12.76 17.73
CA PHE A 184 0.69 11.72 18.40
C PHE A 184 0.79 10.39 17.63
N GLN A 185 0.52 10.39 16.32
CA GLN A 185 0.61 9.20 15.48
C GLN A 185 2.00 8.56 15.52
N ALA A 186 3.06 9.36 15.37
CA ALA A 186 4.43 8.86 15.45
C ALA A 186 4.70 8.15 16.80
N SER A 187 4.30 8.77 17.92
CA SER A 187 4.49 8.21 19.27
C SER A 187 3.66 6.93 19.52
N VAL A 188 2.44 6.87 18.98
CA VAL A 188 1.54 5.73 19.14
C VAL A 188 2.01 4.52 18.33
N PHE A 189 2.55 4.75 17.12
CA PHE A 189 3.04 3.64 16.29
C PHE A 189 4.17 2.87 16.96
N GLU A 190 5.11 3.56 17.61
CA GLU A 190 6.17 2.90 18.38
C GLU A 190 5.63 2.12 19.59
N ALA A 191 4.56 2.60 20.22
CA ALA A 191 3.95 1.93 21.37
C ALA A 191 3.29 0.60 21.01
N PHE A 192 2.83 0.41 19.76
CA PHE A 192 2.26 -0.87 19.30
C PHE A 192 3.27 -2.03 19.29
N LEU A 193 4.58 -1.76 19.36
CA LEU A 193 5.62 -2.79 19.42
C LEU A 193 5.97 -3.21 20.86
N LYS A 194 5.36 -2.59 21.87
CA LYS A 194 5.60 -2.87 23.29
C LYS A 194 4.60 -3.88 23.83
N GLY A 195 4.99 -4.56 24.91
CA GLY A 195 4.18 -5.60 25.56
C GLY A 195 4.42 -6.99 24.96
N THR A 196 4.06 -8.01 25.72
CA THR A 196 4.16 -9.43 25.33
C THR A 196 2.81 -10.03 24.97
N THR A 197 1.72 -9.40 25.43
CA THR A 197 0.34 -9.77 25.11
C THR A 197 -0.38 -8.62 24.39
N LEU A 198 -1.50 -8.94 23.72
CA LEU A 198 -2.32 -7.92 23.06
C LEU A 198 -2.85 -6.87 24.06
N GLU A 199 -3.19 -7.30 25.28
CA GLU A 199 -3.65 -6.42 26.34
C GLU A 199 -2.55 -5.45 26.81
N GLU A 200 -1.34 -5.97 27.07
CA GLU A 200 -0.19 -5.13 27.42
C GLU A 200 0.16 -4.12 26.32
N CYS A 201 0.10 -4.55 25.05
CA CYS A 201 0.29 -3.69 23.89
C CYS A 201 -0.70 -2.51 23.90
N TYR A 202 -2.00 -2.80 24.05
CA TYR A 202 -3.01 -1.75 24.13
C TYR A 202 -2.87 -0.86 25.37
N ASN A 203 -2.42 -1.39 26.51
CA ASN A 203 -2.14 -0.59 27.71
C ASN A 203 -0.97 0.40 27.50
N HIS A 204 0.08 -0.02 26.79
CA HIS A 204 1.17 0.89 26.40
C HIS A 204 0.69 1.99 25.45
N VAL A 205 -0.15 1.64 24.48
CA VAL A 205 -0.75 2.62 23.56
C VAL A 205 -1.69 3.58 24.31
N ALA A 206 -2.49 3.08 25.25
CA ALA A 206 -3.39 3.87 26.08
C ALA A 206 -2.62 4.89 26.92
N THR A 207 -1.49 4.49 27.51
CA THR A 207 -0.63 5.41 28.30
C THR A 207 -0.18 6.61 27.47
N ILE A 208 0.19 6.40 26.19
CA ILE A 208 0.55 7.50 25.28
C ILE A 208 -0.68 8.35 24.97
N ALA A 209 -1.83 7.74 24.69
CA ALA A 209 -3.07 8.48 24.43
C ALA A 209 -3.50 9.36 25.62
N ASP A 210 -3.42 8.83 26.84
CA ASP A 210 -3.77 9.55 28.06
C ASP A 210 -2.85 10.75 28.29
N TYR A 211 -1.53 10.61 28.05
CA TYR A 211 -0.60 11.74 28.11
C TYR A 211 -1.02 12.90 27.19
N TRP A 212 -1.38 12.60 25.94
CA TRP A 212 -1.82 13.62 24.98
C TRP A 212 -3.18 14.21 25.34
N LEU A 213 -4.08 13.41 25.92
CA LEU A 213 -5.38 13.89 26.41
C LEU A 213 -5.21 14.81 27.62
N ASP A 214 -4.39 14.44 28.59
CA ASP A 214 -4.12 15.25 29.79
C ASP A 214 -3.52 16.61 29.43
N MET A 215 -2.62 16.63 28.45
CA MET A 215 -2.05 17.87 27.90
C MET A 215 -3.14 18.78 27.30
N LEU A 216 -4.12 18.22 26.59
CA LEU A 216 -5.26 18.99 26.06
C LEU A 216 -6.24 19.45 27.15
N TYR A 217 -6.59 18.59 28.11
CA TYR A 217 -7.53 18.90 29.19
C TYR A 217 -6.98 19.90 30.20
N SER A 218 -5.66 19.89 30.41
CA SER A 218 -4.97 20.89 31.22
C SER A 218 -4.76 22.22 30.50
N HIS A 219 -5.29 22.36 29.27
CA HIS A 219 -5.07 23.51 28.38
C HIS A 219 -3.58 23.82 28.17
N ALA A 220 -2.74 22.77 28.13
CA ALA A 220 -1.31 22.86 27.90
C ALA A 220 -0.57 23.85 28.84
N LYS A 221 -1.04 23.99 30.09
CA LYS A 221 -0.51 24.95 31.08
C LYS A 221 1.00 24.85 31.33
N ASP A 222 1.58 23.67 31.10
CA ASP A 222 2.99 23.35 31.36
C ASP A 222 3.85 23.41 30.08
N ILE A 223 3.30 23.86 28.95
CA ILE A 223 3.97 23.98 27.64
C ILE A 223 4.21 25.46 27.32
N SER A 224 5.36 25.77 26.70
CA SER A 224 5.64 27.14 26.29
C SER A 224 4.73 27.59 25.13
N ASP A 225 4.41 28.89 25.07
CA ASP A 225 3.55 29.44 24.00
C ASP A 225 4.06 29.10 22.59
N LYS A 226 5.38 29.03 22.41
CA LYS A 226 6.00 28.69 21.13
C LYS A 226 5.72 27.23 20.74
N GLU A 227 5.95 26.30 21.65
CA GLU A 227 5.68 24.88 21.42
C GLU A 227 4.18 24.63 21.24
N LEU A 228 3.35 25.28 22.06
CA LEU A 228 1.91 25.19 21.94
C LEU A 228 1.45 25.66 20.56
N PHE A 229 1.95 26.82 20.10
CA PHE A 229 1.65 27.35 18.77
C PHE A 229 2.03 26.36 17.66
N GLU A 230 3.24 25.77 17.73
CA GLU A 230 3.67 24.76 16.76
C GLU A 230 2.74 23.53 16.77
N LEU A 231 2.36 23.04 17.94
CA LEU A 231 1.48 21.86 18.10
C LEU A 231 0.06 22.09 17.56
N ILE A 232 -0.56 23.21 17.89
CA ILE A 232 -1.95 23.50 17.51
C ILE A 232 -2.07 24.14 16.12
N SER A 233 -0.95 24.56 15.53
CA SER A 233 -0.96 25.09 14.17
C SER A 233 -1.27 24.00 13.15
N GLU A 234 -2.09 24.36 12.18
CA GLU A 234 -2.39 23.54 11.02
C GLU A 234 -1.88 24.24 9.77
N ARG A 235 -1.04 23.54 9.00
CA ARG A 235 -0.56 24.03 7.71
C ARG A 235 -1.41 23.45 6.59
N ARG A 236 -1.92 24.30 5.70
CA ARG A 236 -2.60 23.88 4.46
C ARG A 236 -2.08 24.68 3.28
N THR A 237 -1.90 24.01 2.15
CA THR A 237 -1.48 24.63 0.88
C THR A 237 -2.68 24.78 -0.04
N MET A 238 -2.84 25.97 -0.64
CA MET A 238 -3.87 26.23 -1.65
C MET A 238 -3.28 26.05 -3.05
N PRO A 239 -3.84 25.17 -3.91
CA PRO A 239 -3.31 24.90 -5.24
C PRO A 239 -3.62 25.98 -6.28
N ARG A 240 -4.57 26.87 -5.99
CA ARG A 240 -5.06 27.94 -6.87
C ARG A 240 -5.06 29.27 -6.14
N MET A 241 -5.18 30.36 -6.88
CA MET A 241 -5.26 31.71 -6.30
C MET A 241 -6.59 31.91 -5.57
N LEU A 242 -6.60 32.80 -4.58
CA LEU A 242 -7.78 33.08 -3.75
C LEU A 242 -9.01 33.53 -4.57
N SER A 243 -8.78 34.27 -5.67
CA SER A 243 -9.81 34.72 -6.61
C SER A 243 -10.60 33.57 -7.23
N ASP A 244 -9.96 32.43 -7.45
CA ASP A 244 -10.53 31.31 -8.19
C ASP A 244 -11.53 30.50 -7.35
N TYR A 245 -11.59 30.75 -6.04
CA TYR A 245 -12.48 30.04 -5.11
C TYR A 245 -13.87 30.69 -4.98
N GLY A 246 -14.05 31.92 -5.43
CA GLY A 246 -15.35 32.62 -5.37
C GLY A 246 -15.98 32.61 -3.97
N GLU A 247 -17.19 32.03 -3.86
CA GLU A 247 -17.97 31.96 -2.62
C GLU A 247 -17.70 30.70 -1.76
N GLN A 248 -16.73 29.87 -2.14
CA GLN A 248 -16.42 28.66 -1.37
C GLN A 248 -15.92 29.02 0.03
N LYS A 249 -16.33 28.19 1.01
CA LYS A 249 -15.94 28.35 2.42
C LYS A 249 -15.02 27.21 2.82
N SER A 250 -13.86 27.56 3.33
CA SER A 250 -12.94 26.65 3.99
C SER A 250 -12.10 27.41 5.02
N THR A 251 -11.47 26.67 5.94
CA THR A 251 -10.51 27.25 6.90
C THR A 251 -9.38 27.96 6.16
N SER A 252 -8.81 27.34 5.14
CA SER A 252 -7.73 27.91 4.32
C SER A 252 -8.13 29.22 3.62
N ILE A 253 -9.33 29.27 3.01
CA ILE A 253 -9.83 30.48 2.34
C ILE A 253 -10.06 31.60 3.35
N SER A 254 -10.63 31.28 4.51
CA SER A 254 -10.91 32.26 5.56
C SER A 254 -9.62 32.83 6.15
N THR A 255 -8.60 31.99 6.37
CA THR A 255 -7.28 32.41 6.82
C THR A 255 -6.56 33.27 5.78
N ALA A 256 -6.60 32.91 4.50
CA ALA A 256 -5.96 33.68 3.43
C ALA A 256 -6.63 35.05 3.17
N LYS A 257 -7.90 35.21 3.57
CA LYS A 257 -8.64 36.49 3.50
C LYS A 257 -8.33 37.44 4.65
N ARG A 258 -7.90 36.91 5.80
CA ARG A 258 -7.53 37.70 6.99
C ARG A 258 -6.11 38.23 6.84
#